data_AF-A0A645F2X0-F1
#
_entry.id   AF-A0A645F2X0-F1
#
_cell.length_a   1.000
_cell.length_b   1.000
_cell.length_c   1.000
_cell.angle_alpha   90.00
_cell.angle_beta   90.00
_cell.angle_gamma   90.00
#
_symmetry.space_group_name_H-M   'P 1'
#
loop_
_entity.id
_entity.type
_entity.pdbx_description
1 polymer ?
#
loop_
_entity_poly.entity_id
_entity_poly.type
_entity_poly.pdbx_seq_one_letter_code
_entity_poly.pdbx_strand_id
1 'polypeptide(L)'
;MPEPTLPTLAIFAAPASLLLAGYMNSFQTKTMAIVWFLIVLSIFMYVVVIIKMFNLLKLKFYPSYSGFTFPLIISGIAMKLTNGFLNKSGQDISFLQYLVKFQEIVAVAIVVYVLIRYIQFLLPEKVVVSDSAKISK
;
A
#
# COMPACT_ATOMS: atom_id res chain seq x y z
N MET A 1 3.55 -16.44 -12.40
CA MET A 1 3.53 -15.12 -13.07
C MET A 1 4.97 -14.69 -13.33
N PRO A 2 5.26 -13.99 -14.45
CA PRO A 2 6.59 -13.44 -14.71
C PRO A 2 7.09 -12.57 -13.55
N GLU A 3 8.38 -12.62 -13.25
CA GLU A 3 9.00 -11.87 -12.14
C GLU A 3 8.58 -10.37 -12.09
N PRO A 4 8.51 -9.63 -13.21
CA PRO A 4 8.09 -8.22 -13.20
C PRO A 4 6.66 -7.98 -12.76
N THR A 5 5.79 -9.00 -12.75
CA THR A 5 4.36 -8.87 -12.42
C THR A 5 4.02 -9.34 -11.00
N LEU A 6 5.00 -9.93 -10.29
CA LEU A 6 4.82 -10.39 -8.91
C LEU A 6 4.37 -9.28 -7.95
N PRO A 7 4.89 -8.03 -8.03
CA PRO A 7 4.42 -6.93 -7.19
C PRO A 7 2.93 -6.63 -7.32
N THR A 8 2.33 -6.85 -8.49
CA THR A 8 0.90 -6.64 -8.74
C THR A 8 0.00 -7.58 -7.93
N LEU A 9 0.52 -8.74 -7.50
CA LEU A 9 -0.22 -9.66 -6.63
C LEU A 9 -0.57 -9.04 -5.26
N ALA A 10 0.13 -7.99 -4.84
CA ALA A 10 -0.19 -7.26 -3.62
C ALA A 10 -1.62 -6.70 -3.61
N ILE A 11 -2.18 -6.40 -4.79
CA ILE A 11 -3.53 -5.84 -4.95
C ILE A 11 -4.59 -6.74 -4.31
N PHE A 12 -4.38 -8.05 -4.28
CA PHE A 12 -5.31 -9.00 -3.66
C PHE A 12 -5.45 -8.84 -2.14
N ALA A 13 -4.60 -8.05 -1.48
CA ALA A 13 -4.76 -7.71 -0.06
C ALA A 13 -5.73 -6.53 0.18
N ALA A 14 -6.14 -5.81 -0.87
CA ALA A 14 -7.04 -4.67 -0.74
C ALA A 14 -8.53 -4.98 -0.45
N PRO A 15 -9.15 -6.09 -0.89
CA PRO A 15 -10.61 -6.26 -0.83
C PRO A 15 -11.22 -6.10 0.56
N ALA A 16 -10.59 -6.64 1.59
CA ALA A 16 -11.11 -6.55 2.97
C ALA A 16 -11.14 -5.11 3.48
N SER A 17 -10.04 -4.39 3.29
CA SER A 17 -9.91 -2.98 3.64
C SER A 17 -10.85 -2.09 2.82
N LEU A 18 -11.02 -2.40 1.53
CA LEU A 18 -11.97 -1.71 0.66
C LEU A 18 -13.41 -1.90 1.11
N LEU A 19 -13.79 -3.13 1.49
CA LEU A 19 -15.10 -3.44 2.06
C LEU A 19 -15.32 -2.73 3.39
N LEU A 20 -14.32 -2.68 4.27
CA LEU A 20 -14.40 -1.95 5.54
C LEU A 20 -14.59 -0.45 5.32
N ALA A 21 -13.77 0.16 4.45
CA ALA A 21 -13.90 1.57 4.10
C ALA A 21 -15.25 1.89 3.46
N GLY A 22 -15.70 1.04 2.53
CA GLY A 22 -17.03 1.16 1.90
C GLY A 22 -18.15 1.01 2.92
N TYR A 23 -18.08 0.02 3.81
CA TYR A 23 -19.06 -0.19 4.87
C TYR A 23 -19.17 1.03 5.79
N MET A 24 -18.03 1.63 6.15
CA MET A 24 -18.00 2.81 7.01
C MET A 24 -18.66 4.05 6.38
N ASN A 25 -18.53 4.23 5.07
CA ASN A 25 -19.05 5.40 4.36
C ASN A 25 -20.48 5.21 3.83
N SER A 26 -20.86 4.00 3.43
CA SER A 26 -22.12 3.77 2.71
C SER A 26 -23.32 3.50 3.62
N PHE A 27 -23.10 3.03 4.86
CA PHE A 27 -24.19 2.62 5.76
C PHE A 27 -24.38 3.61 6.91
N GLN A 28 -25.62 4.01 7.16
CA GLN A 28 -25.97 4.89 8.28
C GLN A 28 -25.96 4.13 9.60
N THR A 29 -26.69 3.01 9.67
CA THR A 29 -26.67 2.08 10.80
C THR A 29 -25.59 1.03 10.59
N LYS A 30 -24.68 0.90 11.56
CA LYS A 30 -23.53 -0.01 11.47
C LYS A 30 -23.65 -1.10 12.52
N THR A 31 -23.55 -2.34 12.07
CA THR A 31 -23.59 -3.53 12.93
C THR A 31 -22.19 -3.85 13.41
N MET A 32 -21.98 -3.84 14.73
CA MET A 32 -20.65 -4.07 15.32
C MET A 32 -20.04 -5.43 14.93
N ALA A 33 -20.85 -6.48 14.76
CA ALA A 33 -20.36 -7.79 14.31
C ALA A 33 -19.65 -7.71 12.94
N ILE A 34 -20.22 -6.97 11.98
CA ILE A 34 -19.63 -6.80 10.64
C ILE A 34 -18.37 -5.94 10.74
N VAL A 35 -18.40 -4.88 11.54
CA VAL A 35 -17.24 -4.00 11.77
C VAL A 35 -16.06 -4.82 12.29
N TRP A 36 -16.26 -5.59 13.36
CA TRP A 36 -15.20 -6.40 13.95
C TRP A 36 -14.67 -7.47 13.01
N PHE A 37 -15.55 -8.15 12.28
CA PHE A 37 -15.16 -9.13 11.28
C PHE A 37 -14.28 -8.50 10.19
N LEU A 38 -14.70 -7.35 9.65
CA LEU A 38 -13.96 -6.65 8.60
C LEU A 38 -12.64 -6.04 9.10
N ILE A 39 -12.56 -5.57 10.35
CA ILE A 39 -11.30 -5.14 10.97
C ILE A 39 -10.29 -6.28 11.01
N VAL A 40 -10.68 -7.44 11.55
CA VAL A 40 -9.78 -8.60 11.67
C VAL A 40 -9.28 -9.03 10.29
N LEU A 41 -10.19 -9.11 9.32
CA LEU A 41 -9.84 -9.47 7.95
C LEU A 41 -8.94 -8.44 7.28
N SER A 42 -9.18 -7.15 7.49
CA SER A 42 -8.34 -6.05 6.97
C SER A 42 -6.93 -6.08 7.56
N ILE A 43 -6.80 -6.26 8.89
CA ILE A 43 -5.49 -6.36 9.56
C ILE A 43 -4.72 -7.59 9.07
N PHE A 44 -5.39 -8.74 8.94
CA PHE A 44 -4.78 -9.96 8.42
C PHE A 44 -4.20 -9.74 7.01
N MET A 45 -5.00 -9.17 6.10
CA MET A 45 -4.55 -8.86 4.74
C MET A 45 -3.41 -7.84 4.72
N TYR A 46 -3.46 -6.83 5.61
CA TYR A 46 -2.39 -5.83 5.75
C TYR A 46 -1.06 -6.47 6.17
N VAL A 47 -1.07 -7.39 7.14
CA VAL A 47 0.14 -8.11 7.56
C VAL A 47 0.70 -8.95 6.41
N VAL A 48 -0.16 -9.67 5.67
CA VAL A 48 0.25 -10.47 4.51
C VAL A 48 0.93 -9.62 3.44
N VAL A 49 0.38 -8.45 3.11
CA VAL A 49 0.99 -7.58 2.09
C VAL A 49 2.30 -6.98 2.55
N ILE A 50 2.43 -6.59 3.83
CA ILE A 50 3.69 -6.08 4.39
C ILE A 50 4.79 -7.14 4.32
N ILE A 51 4.51 -8.39 4.72
CA ILE A 51 5.49 -9.50 4.64
C ILE A 51 5.89 -9.75 3.18
N LYS A 52 4.92 -9.82 2.26
CA LYS A 52 5.21 -10.00 0.83
C LYS A 52 6.01 -8.84 0.25
N MET A 53 5.71 -7.61 0.66
CA MET A 53 6.41 -6.42 0.21
C MET A 53 7.89 -6.46 0.58
N PHE A 54 8.25 -6.81 1.82
CA PHE A 54 9.67 -6.93 2.20
C PHE A 54 10.45 -7.94 1.36
N ASN A 55 9.81 -9.02 0.92
CA ASN A 55 10.43 -9.99 0.03
C ASN A 55 10.54 -9.48 -1.41
N LEU A 56 9.51 -8.79 -1.90
CA LEU A 56 9.45 -8.30 -3.28
C LEU A 56 10.28 -7.04 -3.51
N LEU A 57 10.46 -6.18 -2.51
CA LEU A 57 11.33 -5.00 -2.57
C LEU A 57 12.82 -5.33 -2.69
N LYS A 58 13.22 -6.60 -2.45
CA LYS A 58 14.58 -7.09 -2.68
C LYS A 58 14.89 -7.33 -4.16
N LEU A 59 13.86 -7.39 -5.01
CA LEU A 59 14.04 -7.59 -6.45
C LEU A 59 14.55 -6.30 -7.11
N LYS A 60 14.90 -6.40 -8.41
CA LYS A 60 15.11 -5.21 -9.24
C LYS A 60 13.83 -4.37 -9.25
N PHE A 61 13.97 -3.06 -9.46
CA PHE A 61 12.80 -2.21 -9.58
C PHE A 61 12.00 -2.58 -10.82
N TYR A 62 10.70 -2.75 -10.64
CA TYR A 62 9.73 -2.89 -11.71
C TYR A 62 8.63 -1.84 -11.50
N PRO A 63 8.13 -1.21 -12.57
CA PRO A 63 6.98 -0.28 -12.49
C PRO A 63 5.77 -0.87 -11.72
N SER A 64 5.59 -2.20 -11.76
CA SER A 64 4.58 -2.92 -10.99
C SER A 64 4.67 -2.75 -9.45
N TYR A 65 5.77 -2.22 -8.91
CA TYR A 65 5.88 -1.86 -7.48
C TYR A 65 4.79 -0.88 -7.04
N SER A 66 4.22 -0.11 -7.97
CA SER A 66 3.00 0.68 -7.74
C SER A 66 1.83 -0.14 -7.18
N GLY A 67 1.77 -1.45 -7.44
CA GLY A 67 0.77 -2.37 -6.91
C GLY A 67 0.74 -2.49 -5.37
N PHE A 68 1.84 -2.14 -4.68
CA PHE A 68 1.86 -2.11 -3.20
C PHE A 68 1.11 -0.91 -2.63
N THR A 69 0.99 0.18 -3.38
CA THR A 69 0.49 1.46 -2.84
C THR A 69 -0.99 1.38 -2.48
N PHE A 70 -1.83 0.87 -3.38
CA PHE A 70 -3.28 0.81 -3.19
C PHE A 70 -3.67 0.01 -1.93
N PRO A 71 -3.23 -1.25 -1.73
CA PRO A 71 -3.54 -2.02 -0.53
C PRO A 71 -3.12 -1.35 0.78
N LEU A 72 -1.95 -0.68 0.81
CA LEU A 72 -1.44 -0.04 2.03
C LEU A 72 -2.24 1.22 2.37
N ILE A 73 -2.50 2.07 1.38
CA ILE A 73 -3.26 3.31 1.56
C ILE A 73 -4.70 2.99 1.98
N ILE A 74 -5.40 2.09 1.25
CA ILE A 74 -6.79 1.77 1.56
C ILE A 74 -6.94 1.11 2.93
N SER A 75 -5.96 0.33 3.38
CA SER A 75 -5.96 -0.23 4.74
C SER A 75 -5.85 0.86 5.81
N GLY A 76 -4.94 1.83 5.66
CA GLY A 76 -4.84 2.97 6.56
C GLY A 76 -6.13 3.81 6.59
N ILE A 77 -6.74 4.08 5.42
CA ILE A 77 -8.01 4.80 5.34
C ILE A 77 -9.14 4.03 6.03
N ALA A 78 -9.27 2.73 5.78
CA ALA A 78 -10.30 1.88 6.37
C ALA A 78 -10.19 1.88 7.91
N MET A 79 -8.98 1.72 8.45
CA MET A 79 -8.74 1.77 9.89
C MET A 79 -9.00 3.16 10.47
N LYS A 80 -8.65 4.23 9.76
CA LYS A 80 -8.91 5.62 10.20
C LYS A 80 -10.41 5.90 10.33
N LEU A 81 -11.19 5.50 9.31
CA LEU A 81 -12.65 5.63 9.32
C LEU A 81 -13.27 4.83 10.48
N THR A 82 -12.78 3.61 10.67
CA THR A 82 -13.26 2.72 11.73
C THR A 82 -12.94 3.26 13.11
N ASN A 83 -11.73 3.76 13.34
CA ASN A 83 -11.35 4.41 14.59
C ASN A 83 -12.22 5.64 14.85
N GLY A 84 -12.47 6.48 13.84
CA GLY A 84 -13.38 7.63 13.96
C GLY A 84 -14.82 7.23 14.30
N PHE A 85 -15.30 6.10 13.78
CA PHE A 85 -16.60 5.54 14.13
C PHE A 85 -16.63 5.06 15.58
N LEU A 86 -15.65 4.25 16.01
CA LEU A 86 -15.59 3.71 17.37
C LEU A 86 -15.46 4.81 18.44
N ASN A 87 -14.68 5.85 18.17
CA ASN A 87 -14.57 7.02 19.06
C ASN A 87 -15.92 7.72 19.25
N LYS A 88 -16.71 7.87 18.17
CA LYS A 88 -18.05 8.46 18.24
C LYS A 88 -19.07 7.56 18.93
N SER A 89 -18.87 6.25 18.86
CA SER A 89 -19.73 5.26 19.52
C SER A 89 -19.37 5.03 21.00
N GLY A 90 -18.41 5.77 21.56
CA GLY A 90 -17.98 5.62 22.96
C GLY A 90 -17.12 4.37 23.23
N GLN A 91 -16.66 3.69 22.17
CA GLN A 91 -15.78 2.52 22.24
C GLN A 91 -14.37 2.89 21.77
N ASP A 92 -13.80 3.99 22.28
CA ASP A 92 -12.44 4.39 21.92
C ASP A 92 -11.45 3.30 22.34
N ILE A 93 -10.58 2.95 21.41
CA ILE A 93 -9.50 2.01 21.62
C ILE A 93 -8.22 2.73 21.23
N SER A 94 -7.47 3.19 22.23
CA SER A 94 -6.22 3.93 22.02
C SER A 94 -5.25 3.21 21.09
N PHE A 95 -5.22 1.87 21.13
CA PHE A 95 -4.39 1.05 20.25
C PHE A 95 -4.70 1.25 18.74
N LEU A 96 -5.98 1.41 18.37
CA LEU A 96 -6.36 1.64 16.97
C LEU A 96 -5.82 2.98 16.45
N GLN A 97 -5.76 4.00 17.30
CA GLN A 97 -5.20 5.30 16.91
C GLN A 97 -3.71 5.20 16.57
N TYR A 98 -2.94 4.45 17.35
CA TYR A 98 -1.53 4.17 17.05
C TYR A 98 -1.38 3.36 15.77
N LEU A 99 -2.24 2.35 15.57
CA LEU A 99 -2.23 1.52 14.37
C LEU A 99 -2.54 2.33 13.10
N VAL A 100 -3.51 3.24 13.16
CA VAL A 100 -3.85 4.15 12.04
C VAL A 100 -2.65 5.02 11.68
N LYS A 101 -2.04 5.68 12.67
CA LYS A 101 -0.86 6.53 12.43
C LYS A 101 0.30 5.72 11.84
N PHE A 102 0.52 4.51 12.35
CA PHE A 102 1.54 3.61 11.81
C PHE A 102 1.27 3.26 10.34
N GLN A 103 0.04 2.86 10.01
CA GLN A 103 -0.36 2.55 8.63
C GLN A 103 -0.23 3.75 7.69
N GLU A 104 -0.61 4.95 8.14
CA GLU A 104 -0.44 6.19 7.37
C GLU A 104 1.04 6.47 7.07
N ILE A 105 1.92 6.39 8.07
CA ILE A 105 3.36 6.61 7.91
C ILE A 105 3.95 5.59 6.92
N VAL A 106 3.62 4.31 7.08
CA VAL A 106 4.11 3.24 6.19
C VAL A 106 3.61 3.46 4.76
N ALA A 107 2.33 3.78 4.59
CA ALA A 107 1.75 4.02 3.27
C ALA A 107 2.44 5.19 2.56
N VAL A 108 2.60 6.34 3.24
CA VAL A 108 3.28 7.51 2.67
C VAL A 108 4.74 7.20 2.34
N ALA A 109 5.47 6.54 3.24
CA ALA A 109 6.87 6.17 3.01
C ALA A 109 7.03 5.28 1.76
N ILE A 110 6.18 4.27 1.58
CA ILE A 110 6.20 3.39 0.42
C ILE A 110 5.80 4.12 -0.87
N VAL A 111 4.79 4.99 -0.83
CA VAL A 111 4.40 5.80 -2.00
C VAL A 111 5.53 6.71 -2.46
N VAL A 112 6.17 7.42 -1.52
CA VAL A 112 7.32 8.29 -1.83
C VAL A 112 8.48 7.47 -2.39
N TYR A 113 8.78 6.32 -1.79
CA TYR A 113 9.81 5.41 -2.29
C TYR A 113 9.52 4.95 -3.74
N VAL A 114 8.31 4.46 -4.01
CA VAL A 114 7.91 4.01 -5.35
C VAL A 114 7.97 5.17 -6.35
N LEU A 115 7.54 6.36 -5.96
CA LEU A 115 7.61 7.57 -6.78
C LEU A 115 9.05 7.91 -7.17
N ILE A 116 9.99 7.93 -6.22
CA ILE A 116 11.41 8.21 -6.49
C ILE A 116 11.97 7.20 -7.48
N ARG A 117 11.70 5.90 -7.29
CA ARG A 117 12.16 4.84 -8.20
C ARG A 117 11.54 4.96 -9.59
N TYR A 118 10.28 5.38 -9.68
CA TYR A 118 9.62 5.68 -10.95
C TYR A 118 10.27 6.85 -11.67
N ILE A 119 10.58 7.94 -10.96
CA ILE A 119 11.28 9.09 -11.53
C ILE A 119 12.65 8.65 -12.06
N GLN A 120 13.43 7.91 -11.27
CA GLN A 120 14.73 7.38 -11.70
C GLN A 120 14.63 6.46 -12.93
N PHE A 121 13.55 5.68 -13.03
CA PHE A 121 13.29 4.81 -14.17
C PHE A 121 12.88 5.58 -15.44
N LEU A 122 12.15 6.70 -15.29
CA LEU A 122 11.68 7.53 -16.40
C LEU A 122 12.71 8.54 -16.88
N LEU A 123 13.69 8.90 -16.04
CA LEU A 123 14.78 9.77 -16.45
C LEU A 123 15.64 9.03 -17.48
N PRO A 124 15.86 9.60 -18.68
CA PRO A 124 16.71 8.98 -19.67
C PRO A 124 18.12 8.86 -19.08
N GLU A 125 18.73 7.67 -19.24
CA GLU A 125 20.14 7.49 -19.01
C GLU A 125 20.86 8.60 -19.78
N LYS A 126 21.68 9.42 -19.09
CA LYS A 126 22.53 10.37 -19.81
C LYS A 126 23.35 9.52 -20.76
N VAL A 127 23.00 9.57 -22.04
CA VAL A 127 23.79 8.95 -23.11
C VAL A 127 25.16 9.61 -23.00
N VAL A 128 26.09 8.92 -22.33
CA VAL A 128 27.51 9.23 -22.46
C VAL A 128 27.81 8.81 -23.90
N VAL A 129 27.63 9.76 -24.81
CA VAL A 129 28.14 9.68 -26.17
C VAL A 129 29.65 9.58 -26.01
N SER A 130 30.15 8.35 -25.93
CA SER A 130 31.56 8.05 -26.06
C SER A 130 31.93 8.39 -27.49
N ASP A 131 32.47 9.59 -27.69
CA ASP A 131 33.26 9.97 -28.86
C ASP A 131 34.45 9.01 -29.00
N SER A 132 34.20 7.88 -29.65
CA SER A 132 35.22 6.94 -30.11
C SER A 132 34.99 6.57 -31.58
N ALA A 133 34.60 7.56 -32.39
CA ALA A 133 34.77 7.52 -33.84
C ALA A 133 36.10 8.22 -34.22
N LYS A 134 37.19 7.70 -33.68
CA LYS A 134 38.54 7.93 -34.20
C LYS A 134 39.26 6.59 -34.21
N ILE A 135 39.81 6.26 -35.38
CA ILE A 135 40.80 5.22 -35.72
C ILE A 135 40.24 4.05 -36.55
N SER A 136 40.31 4.26 -37.87
CA SER A 136 40.64 3.31 -38.97
C SER A 136 40.04 3.98 -40.21
N LYS A 137 40.72 4.86 -40.95
CA LYS A 137 41.96 4.64 -41.72
C LYS A 137 42.01 3.26 -42.37
#